data_AF-A0AAU0WBH5-F1
#
_entry.id   AF-A0AAU0WBH5-F1
#
_cell.length_a   1.000
_cell.length_b   1.000
_cell.length_c   1.000
_cell.angle_alpha   90.00
_cell.angle_beta   90.00
_cell.angle_gamma   90.00
#
_symmetry.space_group_name_H-M   'P 1'
#
loop_
_entity.id
_entity.type
_entity.pdbx_description
1 polymer ?
#
loop_
_entity_poly.entity_id
_entity_poly.type
_entity_poly.pdbx_seq_one_letter_code
_entity_poly.pdbx_strand_id
1 'polypeptide(L)'
;MNRLTARRAAVAATAGLALSFAAALPAQAADSTVTEAQWLSDVAAVTGPAQTYIDGRAAANTSGAKLAIVLDIDNTSLETHFEGGITIPATPPVLALAQDAHAKGISVFFVSARSDLYNVVTKANLKSVGYTVDGLSARTVAQLLTESVADFKTSQRKAIEANGYDIIANVGNNTTDLTGGYADTTYKLPDYDGLLD
;
A
#
# COMPACT_ATOMS: atom_id res chain seq x y z
N MET A 1 -69.24 47.83 5.60
CA MET A 1 -69.89 46.52 5.83
C MET A 1 -69.06 45.44 5.14
N ASN A 2 -68.98 44.27 5.78
CA ASN A 2 -68.38 42.99 5.36
C ASN A 2 -66.86 42.79 5.45
N ARG A 3 -66.50 42.12 6.56
CA ARG A 3 -65.34 41.25 6.80
C ARG A 3 -65.15 40.24 5.67
N LEU A 4 -63.92 39.77 5.48
CA LEU A 4 -63.60 38.35 5.34
C LEU A 4 -62.13 38.08 5.67
N THR A 5 -61.95 37.38 6.78
CA THR A 5 -60.72 36.78 7.30
C THR A 5 -60.18 35.69 6.38
N ALA A 6 -58.92 35.78 5.95
CA ALA A 6 -58.22 34.68 5.31
C ALA A 6 -57.44 33.87 6.36
N ARG A 7 -57.93 32.64 6.62
CA ARG A 7 -57.22 31.61 7.39
C ARG A 7 -55.97 31.18 6.63
N ARG A 8 -54.80 31.26 7.26
CA ARG A 8 -53.59 30.57 6.78
C ARG A 8 -53.71 29.08 7.09
N ALA A 9 -53.77 28.24 6.07
CA ALA A 9 -53.61 26.80 6.20
C ALA A 9 -52.12 26.49 6.44
N ALA A 10 -51.81 25.78 7.52
CA ALA A 10 -50.50 25.23 7.76
C ALA A 10 -50.31 24.01 6.85
N VAL A 11 -49.29 24.05 5.98
CA VAL A 11 -48.84 22.88 5.23
C VAL A 11 -47.96 22.06 6.16
N ALA A 12 -48.41 20.86 6.54
CA ALA A 12 -47.59 19.88 7.21
C ALA A 12 -46.59 19.30 6.20
N ALA A 13 -45.31 19.57 6.38
CA ALA A 13 -44.25 18.93 5.61
C ALA A 13 -43.96 17.55 6.22
N THR A 14 -44.37 16.48 5.54
CA THR A 14 -43.92 15.11 5.84
C THR A 14 -42.50 14.94 5.33
N ALA A 15 -41.53 14.92 6.24
CA ALA A 15 -40.15 14.53 5.95
C ALA A 15 -40.12 13.03 5.62
N GLY A 16 -40.01 12.69 4.34
CA GLY A 16 -39.74 11.32 3.91
C GLY A 16 -38.27 10.97 4.21
N LEU A 17 -38.02 9.93 5.00
CA LEU A 17 -36.72 9.28 5.05
C LEU A 17 -36.45 8.66 3.67
N ALA A 18 -35.58 9.29 2.89
CA ALA A 18 -34.98 8.62 1.74
C ALA A 18 -33.89 7.68 2.27
N LEU A 19 -34.19 6.38 2.37
CA LEU A 19 -33.15 5.35 2.46
C LEU A 19 -32.48 5.25 1.10
N SER A 20 -31.31 5.88 0.97
CA SER A 20 -30.41 5.67 -0.15
C SER A 20 -29.86 4.24 -0.06
N PHE A 21 -30.48 3.29 -0.76
CA PHE A 21 -29.82 2.03 -1.09
C PHE A 21 -28.72 2.37 -2.10
N ALA A 22 -27.49 2.54 -1.61
CA ALA A 22 -26.32 2.41 -2.46
C ALA A 22 -26.31 0.96 -2.96
N ALA A 23 -26.73 0.76 -4.21
CA ALA A 23 -26.54 -0.53 -4.87
C ALA A 23 -25.03 -0.81 -4.83
N ALA A 24 -24.63 -1.89 -4.15
CA ALA A 24 -23.28 -2.41 -4.29
C ALA A 24 -23.08 -2.68 -5.78
N LEU A 25 -22.12 -1.98 -6.39
CA LEU A 25 -21.67 -2.32 -7.73
C LEU A 25 -21.28 -3.81 -7.72
N PRO A 26 -21.62 -4.59 -8.74
CA PRO A 26 -21.13 -5.96 -8.81
C PRO A 26 -19.61 -5.90 -8.74
N ALA A 27 -19.01 -6.76 -7.90
CA ALA A 27 -17.57 -6.99 -7.92
C ALA A 27 -17.22 -7.34 -9.38
N GLN A 28 -16.48 -6.46 -10.04
CA GLN A 28 -15.98 -6.70 -11.38
C GLN A 28 -15.11 -7.96 -11.26
N ALA A 29 -15.39 -8.99 -12.06
CA ALA A 29 -14.53 -10.16 -12.07
C ALA A 29 -13.14 -9.70 -12.52
N ALA A 30 -12.12 -10.00 -11.72
CA ALA A 30 -10.72 -9.76 -12.04
C ALA A 30 -10.44 -10.20 -13.48
N ASP A 31 -10.01 -9.26 -14.32
CA ASP A 31 -9.72 -9.52 -15.72
C ASP A 31 -8.45 -10.37 -15.83
N SER A 32 -8.59 -11.67 -16.12
CA SER A 32 -7.47 -12.62 -16.26
C SER A 32 -6.51 -12.31 -17.43
N THR A 33 -6.66 -11.15 -18.09
CA THR A 33 -5.91 -10.77 -19.30
C THR A 33 -4.92 -9.63 -19.09
N VAL A 34 -4.70 -9.20 -17.84
CA VAL A 34 -3.70 -8.17 -17.52
C VAL A 34 -2.32 -8.62 -17.99
N THR A 35 -1.69 -7.79 -18.82
CA THR A 35 -0.30 -8.00 -19.26
C THR A 35 0.66 -7.35 -18.26
N GLU A 36 1.87 -7.88 -18.17
CA GLU A 36 2.95 -7.29 -17.37
C GLU A 36 3.20 -5.82 -17.74
N ALA A 37 3.23 -5.49 -19.03
CA ALA A 37 3.40 -4.11 -19.50
C ALA A 37 2.28 -3.18 -19.02
N GLN A 38 1.03 -3.66 -19.00
CA GLN A 38 -0.09 -2.90 -18.45
C GLN A 38 0.08 -2.69 -16.95
N TRP A 39 0.41 -3.75 -16.21
CA TRP A 39 0.67 -3.67 -14.77
C TRP A 39 1.81 -2.71 -14.42
N LEU A 40 2.92 -2.76 -15.15
CA LEU A 40 4.04 -1.84 -14.97
C LEU A 40 3.66 -0.38 -15.24
N SER A 41 2.83 -0.12 -16.25
CA SER A 41 2.29 1.22 -16.51
C SER A 41 1.43 1.73 -15.35
N ASP A 42 0.57 0.86 -14.80
CA ASP A 42 -0.31 1.22 -13.69
C ASP A 42 0.46 1.40 -12.37
N VAL A 43 1.49 0.57 -12.12
CA VAL A 43 2.42 0.75 -11.00
C VAL A 43 3.19 2.07 -11.14
N ALA A 44 3.63 2.44 -12.35
CA ALA A 44 4.28 3.74 -12.59
C ALA A 44 3.35 4.92 -12.27
N ALA A 45 2.05 4.80 -12.58
CA ALA A 45 1.07 5.83 -12.27
C ALA A 45 0.86 6.05 -10.76
N VAL A 46 1.05 5.01 -9.93
CA VAL A 46 1.00 5.12 -8.46
C VAL A 46 2.32 5.61 -7.87
N THR A 47 3.45 5.13 -8.37
CA THR A 47 4.78 5.49 -7.86
C THR A 47 5.19 6.92 -8.17
N GLY A 48 4.67 7.55 -9.23
CA GLY A 48 4.91 8.97 -9.52
C GLY A 48 4.48 9.93 -8.39
N PRO A 49 3.21 9.90 -7.95
CA PRO A 49 2.75 10.63 -6.77
C PRO A 49 3.49 10.25 -5.49
N ALA A 50 3.85 8.98 -5.31
CA ALA A 50 4.64 8.52 -4.16
C ALA A 50 6.03 9.16 -4.13
N GLN A 51 6.72 9.17 -5.27
CA GLN A 51 8.03 9.82 -5.41
C GLN A 51 7.95 11.30 -5.06
N THR A 52 6.94 12.01 -5.58
CA THR A 52 6.74 13.44 -5.30
C THR A 52 6.57 13.71 -3.79
N TYR A 53 5.81 12.86 -3.10
CA TYR A 53 5.61 12.97 -1.65
C TYR A 53 6.91 12.69 -0.88
N ILE A 54 7.60 11.60 -1.22
CA ILE A 54 8.87 11.20 -0.58
C ILE A 54 9.92 12.30 -0.73
N ASP A 55 10.04 12.90 -1.92
CA ASP A 55 10.95 14.02 -2.19
C ASP A 55 10.63 15.23 -1.30
N GLY A 56 9.35 15.55 -1.16
CA GLY A 56 8.89 16.62 -0.27
C GLY A 56 9.24 16.35 1.20
N ARG A 57 9.02 15.11 1.67
CA ARG A 57 9.36 14.72 3.05
C ARG A 57 10.87 14.75 3.29
N ALA A 58 11.67 14.28 2.34
CA ALA A 58 13.12 14.32 2.40
C ALA A 58 13.64 15.76 2.46
N ALA A 59 13.16 16.65 1.59
CA ALA A 59 13.55 18.05 1.55
C ALA A 59 13.15 18.82 2.83
N ALA A 60 12.03 18.44 3.46
CA ALA A 60 11.56 19.04 4.70
C ALA A 60 12.28 18.51 5.96
N ASN A 61 13.09 17.44 5.86
CA ASN A 61 13.72 16.76 6.99
C ASN A 61 14.96 17.51 7.52
N THR A 62 14.73 18.70 8.06
CA THR A 62 15.80 19.55 8.64
C THR A 62 16.22 19.10 10.04
N SER A 63 15.43 18.26 10.71
CA SER A 63 15.73 17.72 12.04
C SER A 63 16.68 16.52 12.03
N GLY A 64 16.94 15.93 10.87
CA GLY A 64 17.72 14.69 10.76
C GLY A 64 16.96 13.47 11.30
N ALA A 65 15.62 13.48 11.24
CA ALA A 65 14.83 12.30 11.59
C ALA A 65 15.23 11.11 10.71
N LYS A 66 15.21 9.90 11.27
CA LYS A 66 15.47 8.67 10.53
C LYS A 66 14.25 8.33 9.68
N LEU A 67 14.19 8.80 8.44
CA LEU A 67 13.08 8.48 7.55
C LEU A 67 13.18 7.03 7.05
N ALA A 68 12.02 6.42 6.79
CA ALA A 68 11.92 5.10 6.20
C ALA A 68 10.79 5.02 5.17
N ILE A 69 10.96 4.17 4.17
CA ILE A 69 9.87 3.61 3.38
C ILE A 69 9.72 2.13 3.71
N VAL A 70 8.49 1.63 3.61
CA VAL A 70 8.16 0.20 3.74
C VAL A 70 7.60 -0.30 2.42
N LEU A 71 8.13 -1.41 1.94
CA LEU A 71 7.72 -2.07 0.70
C LEU A 71 7.25 -3.50 1.00
N ASP A 72 6.13 -3.90 0.40
CA ASP A 72 5.86 -5.33 0.19
C ASP A 72 6.80 -5.90 -0.89
N ILE A 73 6.86 -7.24 -1.00
CA ILE A 73 7.71 -7.95 -1.96
C ILE A 73 6.93 -8.45 -3.16
N ASP A 74 5.97 -9.36 -2.96
CA ASP A 74 5.36 -10.13 -4.04
C ASP A 74 4.36 -9.26 -4.81
N ASN A 75 4.56 -9.09 -6.12
CA ASN A 75 3.79 -8.18 -6.98
C ASN A 75 3.80 -6.72 -6.50
N THR A 76 4.85 -6.37 -5.75
CA THR A 76 5.17 -5.01 -5.33
C THR A 76 6.60 -4.67 -5.70
N SER A 77 7.58 -5.26 -5.02
CA SER A 77 9.01 -5.04 -5.31
C SER A 77 9.57 -6.03 -6.32
N LEU A 78 8.99 -7.24 -6.41
CA LEU A 78 9.37 -8.29 -7.34
C LEU A 78 8.16 -8.71 -8.17
N GLU A 79 8.38 -9.00 -9.46
CA GLU A 79 7.33 -9.28 -10.45
C GLU A 79 6.83 -10.74 -10.39
N THR A 80 6.51 -11.22 -9.19
CA THR A 80 6.33 -12.65 -8.87
C THR A 80 5.20 -13.36 -9.61
N HIS A 81 4.20 -12.64 -10.10
CA HIS A 81 3.10 -13.18 -10.90
C HIS A 81 3.50 -13.35 -12.37
N PHE A 82 4.26 -12.40 -12.91
CA PHE A 82 4.63 -12.36 -14.32
C PHE A 82 5.90 -13.15 -14.60
N GLU A 83 6.79 -13.23 -13.62
CA GLU A 83 8.13 -13.76 -13.77
C GLU A 83 8.40 -14.93 -12.82
N GLY A 84 9.12 -15.92 -13.33
CA GLY A 84 9.49 -17.12 -12.60
C GLY A 84 11.01 -17.34 -12.55
N GLY A 85 11.44 -18.25 -11.68
CA GLY A 85 12.84 -18.67 -11.58
C GLY A 85 13.48 -18.35 -10.23
N ILE A 86 14.80 -18.51 -10.18
CA ILE A 86 15.59 -18.35 -8.94
C ILE A 86 15.78 -16.87 -8.58
N THR A 87 15.83 -16.00 -9.59
CA THR A 87 15.96 -14.55 -9.44
C THR A 87 14.81 -13.91 -10.19
N ILE A 88 13.84 -13.41 -9.44
CA ILE A 88 12.70 -12.68 -9.98
C ILE A 88 13.13 -11.23 -10.22
N PRO A 89 12.83 -10.63 -11.39
CA PRO A 89 13.12 -9.23 -11.66
C PRO A 89 12.49 -8.28 -10.62
N ALA A 90 13.11 -7.11 -10.48
CA ALA A 90 12.51 -6.02 -9.72
C ALA A 90 11.42 -5.35 -10.53
N THR A 91 10.36 -4.91 -9.86
CA THR A 91 9.36 -4.00 -10.44
C THR A 91 10.02 -2.63 -10.70
N PRO A 92 10.32 -2.23 -11.96
CA PRO A 92 11.20 -1.10 -12.22
C PRO A 92 10.79 0.23 -11.60
N PRO A 93 9.49 0.64 -11.61
CA PRO A 93 9.08 1.89 -10.97
C PRO A 93 9.28 1.88 -9.44
N VAL A 94 9.07 0.74 -8.78
CA VAL A 94 9.27 0.59 -7.32
C VAL A 94 10.76 0.56 -6.99
N LEU A 95 11.58 -0.09 -7.82
CA LEU A 95 13.04 -0.07 -7.68
C LEU A 95 13.59 1.35 -7.79
N ALA A 96 13.17 2.11 -8.80
CA ALA A 96 13.60 3.49 -8.99
C ALA A 96 13.27 4.36 -7.77
N LEU A 97 12.04 4.23 -7.26
CA LEU A 97 11.60 4.93 -6.04
C LEU A 97 12.45 4.55 -4.82
N ALA A 98 12.73 3.26 -4.62
CA ALA A 98 13.52 2.79 -3.49
C ALA A 98 14.99 3.24 -3.57
N GLN A 99 15.59 3.21 -4.76
CA GLN A 99 16.97 3.65 -4.97
C GLN A 99 17.12 5.17 -4.75
N ASP A 100 16.16 5.94 -5.24
CA ASP A 100 16.13 7.38 -5.03
C ASP A 100 15.92 7.75 -3.54
N ALA A 101 14.98 7.09 -2.87
CA ALA A 101 14.77 7.26 -1.43
C ALA A 101 16.06 6.95 -0.65
N HIS A 102 16.72 5.83 -0.97
CA HIS A 102 17.97 5.45 -0.34
C HIS A 102 19.10 6.46 -0.60
N ALA A 103 19.20 7.00 -1.82
CA ALA A 103 20.17 8.05 -2.16
C ALA A 103 19.95 9.34 -1.35
N LYS A 104 18.72 9.58 -0.87
CA LYS A 104 18.35 10.69 0.03
C LYS A 104 18.52 10.37 1.52
N GLY A 105 19.10 9.22 1.86
CA GLY A 105 19.35 8.79 3.24
C GLY A 105 18.12 8.19 3.94
N ILE A 106 17.09 7.81 3.18
CA ILE A 106 15.88 7.18 3.69
C ILE A 106 16.10 5.67 3.72
N SER A 107 15.75 5.02 4.83
CA SER A 107 15.91 3.56 4.94
C SER A 107 14.81 2.80 4.20
N VAL A 108 15.17 1.68 3.57
CA VAL A 108 14.25 0.83 2.80
C VAL A 108 14.03 -0.48 3.56
N PHE A 109 12.82 -0.62 4.11
CA PHE A 109 12.38 -1.83 4.81
C PHE A 109 11.43 -2.66 3.95
N PHE A 110 11.55 -3.98 4.05
CA PHE A 110 10.66 -4.93 3.39
C PHE A 110 9.84 -5.69 4.43
N VAL A 111 8.52 -5.74 4.24
CA VAL A 111 7.60 -6.46 5.12
C VAL A 111 6.72 -7.38 4.27
N SER A 112 6.99 -8.68 4.34
CA SER A 112 6.40 -9.68 3.45
C SER A 112 5.64 -10.77 4.20
N ALA A 113 4.61 -11.31 3.56
CA ALA A 113 3.87 -12.47 4.05
C ALA A 113 4.62 -13.81 3.82
N ARG A 114 5.75 -13.81 3.10
CA ARG A 114 6.61 -14.98 2.90
C ARG A 114 7.03 -15.61 4.23
N SER A 115 7.37 -16.89 4.18
CA SER A 115 8.04 -17.56 5.30
C SER A 115 9.46 -17.03 5.47
N ASP A 116 9.87 -16.79 6.71
CA ASP A 116 11.24 -16.43 7.07
C ASP A 116 12.28 -17.51 6.74
N LEU A 117 11.85 -18.76 6.52
CA LEU A 117 12.68 -19.83 5.97
C LEU A 117 13.29 -19.46 4.61
N TYR A 118 12.65 -18.54 3.87
CA TYR A 118 13.12 -18.03 2.58
C TYR A 118 13.89 -16.70 2.70
N ASN A 119 14.22 -16.21 3.91
CA ASN A 119 14.85 -14.89 4.07
C ASN A 119 16.19 -14.77 3.35
N VAL A 120 17.02 -15.82 3.38
CA VAL A 120 18.34 -15.78 2.74
C VAL A 120 18.19 -15.61 1.23
N VAL A 121 17.34 -16.40 0.60
CA VAL A 121 17.11 -16.34 -0.85
C VAL A 121 16.35 -15.08 -1.26
N THR A 122 15.35 -14.66 -0.48
CA THR A 122 14.59 -13.43 -0.72
C THR A 122 15.49 -12.20 -0.65
N LYS A 123 16.32 -12.09 0.40
CA LYS A 123 17.28 -10.99 0.53
C LYS A 123 18.34 -11.03 -0.55
N ALA A 124 18.80 -12.20 -0.96
CA ALA A 124 19.74 -12.34 -2.07
C ALA A 124 19.13 -11.86 -3.39
N ASN A 125 17.88 -12.24 -3.70
CA ASN A 125 17.16 -11.79 -4.88
C ASN A 125 16.97 -10.27 -4.88
N LEU A 126 16.46 -9.67 -3.79
CA LEU A 126 16.26 -8.22 -3.70
C LEU A 126 17.56 -7.45 -3.99
N LYS A 127 18.66 -7.89 -3.38
CA LYS A 127 19.97 -7.29 -3.61
C LYS A 127 20.48 -7.49 -5.02
N SER A 128 20.31 -8.67 -5.61
CA SER A 128 20.81 -8.97 -6.95
C SER A 128 20.11 -8.14 -8.03
N VAL A 129 18.85 -7.73 -7.79
CA VAL A 129 18.09 -6.85 -8.70
C VAL A 129 18.21 -5.36 -8.36
N GLY A 130 19.06 -5.01 -7.38
CA GLY A 130 19.48 -3.62 -7.15
C GLY A 130 18.81 -2.89 -5.99
N TYR A 131 18.04 -3.57 -5.13
CA TYR A 131 17.53 -2.96 -3.90
C TYR A 131 18.61 -2.88 -2.82
N THR A 132 18.66 -1.74 -2.12
CA THR A 132 19.22 -1.70 -0.77
C THR A 132 18.18 -2.26 0.21
N VAL A 133 18.61 -3.15 1.11
CA VAL A 133 17.74 -3.84 2.08
C VAL A 133 18.21 -3.50 3.49
N ASP A 134 17.65 -2.45 4.08
CA ASP A 134 17.96 -2.01 5.45
C ASP A 134 17.28 -2.89 6.50
N GLY A 135 16.11 -3.45 6.17
CA GLY A 135 15.45 -4.48 6.97
C GLY A 135 14.54 -5.37 6.14
N LEU A 136 14.38 -6.62 6.59
CA LEU A 136 13.48 -7.61 6.00
C LEU A 136 12.75 -8.33 7.13
N SER A 137 11.43 -8.15 7.19
CA SER A 137 10.54 -8.89 8.06
C SER A 137 9.70 -9.87 7.25
N ALA A 138 9.76 -11.14 7.64
CA ALA A 138 8.98 -12.24 7.08
C ALA A 138 8.37 -13.07 8.22
N ARG A 139 7.44 -13.95 7.91
CA ARG A 139 6.64 -14.66 8.90
C ARG A 139 7.31 -15.96 9.34
N THR A 140 7.44 -16.15 10.65
CA THR A 140 7.81 -17.46 11.21
C THR A 140 6.75 -18.52 10.89
N VAL A 141 7.11 -19.80 10.96
CA VAL A 141 6.14 -20.91 10.83
C VAL A 141 4.97 -20.79 11.80
N ALA A 142 5.21 -20.35 13.03
CA ALA A 142 4.14 -20.12 14.00
C ALA A 142 3.19 -19.01 13.54
N GLN A 143 3.73 -17.85 13.12
CA GLN A 143 2.91 -16.72 12.66
C GLN A 143 2.13 -17.03 11.40
N LEU A 144 2.67 -17.86 10.49
CA LEU A 144 1.94 -18.37 9.32
C LEU A 144 0.65 -19.10 9.72
N LEU A 145 0.66 -19.79 10.87
CA LEU A 145 -0.47 -20.59 11.36
C LEU A 145 -1.42 -19.81 12.29
N THR A 146 -0.94 -18.77 12.96
CA THR A 146 -1.67 -18.16 14.09
C THR A 146 -2.02 -16.69 13.93
N GLU A 147 -1.39 -15.96 13.00
CA GLU A 147 -1.53 -14.51 12.85
C GLU A 147 -2.13 -14.18 11.47
N SER A 148 -2.96 -13.14 11.38
CA SER A 148 -3.39 -12.66 10.06
C SER A 148 -2.24 -11.92 9.36
N VAL A 149 -2.25 -11.85 8.03
CA VAL A 149 -1.22 -11.09 7.29
C VAL A 149 -1.26 -9.61 7.66
N ALA A 150 -2.46 -9.03 7.77
CA ALA A 150 -2.62 -7.62 8.14
C ALA A 150 -2.08 -7.30 9.53
N ASP A 151 -2.37 -8.15 10.54
CA ASP A 151 -1.87 -7.96 11.91
C ASP A 151 -0.35 -8.07 11.95
N PHE A 152 0.21 -9.07 11.26
CA PHE A 152 1.65 -9.22 11.13
C PHE A 152 2.27 -7.96 10.51
N LYS A 153 1.81 -7.52 9.34
CA LYS A 153 2.39 -6.37 8.65
C LYS A 153 2.27 -5.08 9.47
N THR A 154 1.14 -4.90 10.16
CA THR A 154 0.93 -3.78 11.09
C THR A 154 1.93 -3.82 12.24
N SER A 155 2.14 -4.99 12.85
CA SER A 155 3.08 -5.14 13.97
C SER A 155 4.52 -4.85 13.53
N GLN A 156 4.90 -5.20 12.30
CA GLN A 156 6.23 -4.90 11.76
C GLN A 156 6.44 -3.40 11.53
N ARG A 157 5.46 -2.69 10.95
CA ARG A 157 5.57 -1.22 10.79
C ARG A 157 5.65 -0.51 12.15
N LYS A 158 4.82 -0.94 13.11
CA LYS A 158 4.92 -0.47 14.50
C LYS A 158 6.30 -0.70 15.11
N ALA A 159 6.91 -1.86 14.87
CA ALA A 159 8.25 -2.15 15.36
C ALA A 159 9.33 -1.27 14.71
N ILE A 160 9.18 -0.94 13.41
CA ILE A 160 10.07 -0.01 12.72
C ILE A 160 9.97 1.40 13.34
N GLU A 161 8.76 1.93 13.55
CA GLU A 161 8.59 3.22 14.24
C GLU A 161 9.15 3.21 15.67
N ALA A 162 8.93 2.11 16.41
CA ALA A 162 9.48 1.94 17.76
C ALA A 162 11.02 1.95 17.79
N ASN A 163 11.67 1.64 16.66
CA ASN A 163 13.13 1.76 16.48
C ASN A 163 13.57 3.17 16.04
N GLY A 164 12.69 4.16 16.18
CA GLY A 164 12.94 5.58 15.97
C GLY A 164 12.92 6.00 14.51
N TYR A 165 12.30 5.20 13.63
CA TYR A 165 12.07 5.59 12.24
C TYR A 165 10.75 6.33 12.08
N ASP A 166 10.72 7.28 11.16
CA ASP A 166 9.51 7.93 10.66
C ASP A 166 9.17 7.30 9.30
N ILE A 167 8.12 6.48 9.25
CA ILE A 167 7.73 5.78 8.02
C ILE A 167 6.93 6.74 7.15
N ILE A 168 7.60 7.33 6.17
CA ILE A 168 6.98 8.37 5.32
C ILE A 168 6.13 7.77 4.19
N ALA A 169 6.37 6.53 3.79
CA ALA A 169 5.54 5.87 2.77
C ALA A 169 5.54 4.36 2.95
N ASN A 170 4.36 3.76 2.79
CA ASN A 170 4.18 2.31 2.75
C ASN A 170 3.54 1.90 1.42
N VAL A 171 4.20 1.03 0.66
CA VAL A 171 3.81 0.64 -0.70
C VAL A 171 3.55 -0.86 -0.74
N GLY A 172 2.42 -1.25 -1.31
CA GLY A 172 2.03 -2.65 -1.44
C GLY A 172 0.86 -2.84 -2.40
N ASN A 173 0.73 -4.02 -2.98
CA ASN A 173 -0.33 -4.36 -3.91
C ASN A 173 -1.54 -4.97 -3.23
N ASN A 174 -1.47 -5.46 -1.99
CA ASN A 174 -2.62 -6.01 -1.29
C ASN A 174 -3.12 -5.04 -0.20
N THR A 175 -4.42 -5.05 0.09
CA THR A 175 -5.01 -4.23 1.16
C THR A 175 -4.39 -4.52 2.54
N THR A 176 -3.99 -5.77 2.79
CA THR A 176 -3.31 -6.20 4.03
C THR A 176 -1.93 -5.56 4.21
N ASP A 177 -1.31 -5.05 3.14
CA ASP A 177 -0.04 -4.34 3.21
C ASP A 177 -0.18 -2.96 3.86
N LEU A 178 -1.36 -2.36 3.73
CA LEU A 178 -1.56 -0.92 3.94
C LEU A 178 -2.44 -0.61 5.16
N THR A 179 -3.32 -1.55 5.52
CA THR A 179 -4.21 -1.41 6.67
C THR A 179 -3.43 -1.43 7.99
N GLY A 180 -3.96 -0.76 9.03
CA GLY A 180 -3.38 -0.75 10.37
C GLY A 180 -2.46 0.43 10.72
N GLY A 181 -2.18 1.35 9.77
CA GLY A 181 -1.43 2.59 10.03
C GLY A 181 0.08 2.40 10.15
N TYR A 182 0.74 3.26 10.92
CA TYR A 182 2.20 3.32 11.11
C TYR A 182 2.95 3.69 9.81
N ALA A 183 2.41 4.67 9.10
CA ALA A 183 3.05 5.36 7.98
C ALA A 183 2.32 6.70 7.76
N ASP A 184 3.03 7.74 7.32
CA ASP A 184 2.43 9.03 6.95
C ASP A 184 1.40 8.86 5.83
N THR A 185 1.71 8.03 4.83
CA THR A 185 0.86 7.74 3.69
C THR A 185 1.05 6.32 3.16
N THR A 186 0.02 5.80 2.48
CA THR A 186 0.02 4.49 1.86
C THR A 186 -0.20 4.60 0.36
N TYR A 187 0.42 3.71 -0.41
CA TYR A 187 0.29 3.63 -1.85
C TYR A 187 -0.09 2.21 -2.27
N LYS A 188 -1.35 2.06 -2.68
CA LYS A 188 -1.90 0.80 -3.18
C LYS A 188 -1.55 0.62 -4.65
N LEU A 189 -0.71 -0.38 -4.92
CA LEU A 189 -0.45 -0.83 -6.28
C LEU A 189 -1.65 -1.64 -6.81
N PRO A 190 -1.85 -1.69 -8.13
CA PRO A 190 -2.90 -2.49 -8.74
C PRO A 190 -2.69 -3.98 -8.44
N ASP A 191 -3.74 -4.64 -7.94
CA ASP A 191 -3.86 -6.10 -7.80
C ASP A 191 -4.96 -6.70 -8.68
N TYR A 192 -5.69 -5.85 -9.42
CA TYR A 192 -6.80 -6.22 -10.32
C TYR A 192 -7.82 -7.14 -9.66
N ASP A 193 -8.41 -6.67 -8.57
CA ASP A 193 -9.43 -7.40 -7.80
C ASP A 193 -8.92 -8.75 -7.27
N GLY A 194 -7.65 -8.78 -6.86
CA GLY A 194 -6.98 -9.93 -6.24
C GLY A 194 -6.32 -10.90 -7.22
N LEU A 195 -6.23 -10.56 -8.51
CA LEU A 195 -5.47 -11.35 -9.49
C LEU A 195 -3.98 -11.46 -9.10
N LEU A 196 -3.43 -10.41 -8.49
CA LEU A 196 -2.03 -10.33 -8.10
C LEU A 196 -1.82 -10.46 -6.57
N ASP A 197 -2.77 -11.04 -5.84
CA ASP A 197 -2.65 -11.26 -4.38
C ASP A 197 -1.54 -12.24 -3.96
#